data_AF-A0A806XCH5-F1
#
_entry.id   AF-A0A806XCH5-F1
#
_cell.length_a   1.000
_cell.length_b   1.000
_cell.length_c   1.000
_cell.angle_alpha   90.00
_cell.angle_beta   90.00
_cell.angle_gamma   90.00
#
_symmetry.space_group_name_H-M   'P 1'
#
loop_
_entity.id
_entity.type
_entity.pdbx_description
1 polymer ?
#
loop_
_entity_poly.entity_id
_entity_poly.type
_entity_poly.pdbx_seq_one_letter_code
_entity_poly.pdbx_strand_id
1 'polypeptide(L)'
;MPDWLSAILSEYMDAEKVRRAKGLRESWIDLFREAQYDGKVPHGFNPAEATRKPVSKVKRRRLTLDEWKAIYGAADKHYLRAAMLLALITGQRSGDIVNMKFSDIKHDRLHVVQSKTGAKIAIPLDLKCAEINMTLREVVSMCRDRTLSRYLVHYDKNVARIKAGDPVTVHSIGRTFAGVRDKVGITAEDNRELPTFYEQRSLSGRLYKEHGIDVQMLWGHKTAKMSELYLDDRSDEWQVIAL
;
A
#
# COMPACT_ATOMS: atom_id res chain seq x y z
N MET A 1 3.29 -15.74 37.36
CA MET A 1 3.65 -16.02 35.95
C MET A 1 4.92 -15.24 35.65
N PRO A 2 5.88 -15.74 34.86
CA PRO A 2 7.15 -15.05 34.68
C PRO A 2 6.94 -13.66 34.05
N ASP A 3 7.26 -12.62 34.82
CA ASP A 3 6.96 -11.22 34.54
C ASP A 3 7.78 -10.63 33.37
N TRP A 4 8.78 -11.39 32.88
CA TRP A 4 9.72 -10.94 31.86
C TRP A 4 9.08 -10.71 30.49
N LEU A 5 8.07 -11.50 30.09
CA LEU A 5 7.38 -11.29 28.81
C LEU A 5 6.67 -9.94 28.80
N SER A 6 5.99 -9.62 29.89
CA SER A 6 5.32 -8.33 30.07
C SER A 6 6.34 -7.19 30.11
N ALA A 7 7.46 -7.37 30.82
CA ALA A 7 8.54 -6.36 30.88
C ALA A 7 9.11 -6.03 29.49
N ILE A 8 9.44 -7.05 28.68
CA ILE A 8 9.93 -6.82 27.31
C ILE A 8 8.87 -6.11 26.45
N LEU A 9 7.60 -6.53 26.54
CA LEU A 9 6.55 -5.83 25.79
C LEU A 9 6.45 -4.36 26.21
N SER A 10 6.57 -4.06 27.50
CA SER A 10 6.58 -2.69 28.03
C SER A 10 7.74 -1.88 27.50
N GLU A 11 8.96 -2.41 27.45
CA GLU A 11 10.11 -1.70 26.85
C GLU A 11 9.87 -1.27 25.39
N TYR A 12 9.25 -2.15 24.59
CA TYR A 12 8.88 -1.79 23.22
C TYR A 12 7.72 -0.78 23.17
N MET A 13 6.79 -0.83 24.11
CA MET A 13 5.69 0.14 24.19
C MET A 13 6.20 1.53 24.60
N ASP A 14 7.08 1.59 25.60
CA ASP A 14 7.71 2.81 26.10
C ASP A 14 8.60 3.47 25.03
N ALA A 15 9.26 2.66 24.20
CA ALA A 15 9.99 3.13 23.01
C ALA A 15 9.09 3.46 21.80
N GLU A 16 7.77 3.60 22.00
CA GLU A 16 6.74 3.83 20.98
C GLU A 16 6.68 2.79 19.83
N LYS A 17 7.28 1.61 20.02
CA LYS A 17 7.32 0.51 19.04
C LYS A 17 6.16 -0.48 19.24
N VAL A 18 4.95 0.03 19.49
CA VAL A 18 3.74 -0.77 19.82
C VAL A 18 3.46 -1.88 18.80
N ARG A 19 3.65 -1.61 17.50
CA ARG A 19 3.42 -2.62 16.45
C ARG A 19 4.45 -3.75 16.48
N ARG A 20 5.70 -3.47 16.87
CA ARG A 20 6.72 -4.50 17.06
C ARG A 20 6.42 -5.34 18.30
N ALA A 21 6.02 -4.70 19.41
CA ALA A 21 5.56 -5.41 20.61
C ALA A 21 4.42 -6.38 20.29
N LYS A 22 3.42 -5.92 19.50
CA LYS A 22 2.31 -6.77 19.06
C LYS A 22 2.79 -7.99 18.26
N GLY A 23 3.65 -7.78 17.26
CA GLY A 23 4.19 -8.87 16.44
C GLY A 23 5.03 -9.86 17.25
N LEU A 24 5.85 -9.36 18.18
CA LEU A 24 6.64 -10.19 19.08
C LEU A 24 5.75 -11.07 19.97
N ARG A 25 4.68 -10.50 20.54
CA ARG A 25 3.68 -11.24 21.31
C ARG A 25 3.02 -12.35 20.48
N GLU A 26 2.62 -12.05 19.24
CA GLU A 26 2.01 -13.03 18.33
C GLU A 26 2.99 -14.18 18.04
N SER A 27 4.26 -13.88 17.73
CA SER A 27 5.30 -14.90 17.54
C SER A 27 5.54 -15.76 18.77
N TRP A 28 5.52 -15.19 19.97
CA TRP A 28 5.68 -15.96 21.21
C TRP A 28 4.49 -16.88 21.48
N ILE A 29 3.27 -16.42 21.23
CA ILE A 29 2.06 -17.26 21.36
C ILE A 29 2.19 -18.49 20.48
N ASP A 30 2.60 -18.31 19.22
CA ASP A 30 2.77 -19.41 18.29
C ASP A 30 3.94 -20.32 18.69
N LEU A 31 5.08 -19.76 19.14
CA LEU A 31 6.20 -20.52 19.66
C LEU A 31 5.80 -21.44 20.83
N PHE A 32 5.04 -20.93 21.81
CA PHE A 32 4.55 -21.74 22.93
C PHE A 32 3.51 -22.77 22.50
N ARG A 33 2.75 -22.51 21.43
CA ARG A 33 1.82 -23.48 20.86
C ARG A 33 2.56 -24.65 20.20
N GLU A 34 3.61 -24.37 19.43
CA GLU A 34 4.47 -25.42 18.86
C GLU A 34 5.19 -26.23 19.95
N ALA A 35 5.69 -25.56 20.99
CA ALA A 35 6.29 -26.23 22.14
C ALA A 35 5.32 -27.18 22.87
N GLN A 36 4.01 -26.86 22.88
CA GLN A 36 2.98 -27.76 23.41
C GLN A 36 2.79 -28.98 22.51
N TYR A 37 2.72 -28.80 21.18
CA TYR A 37 2.60 -29.92 20.23
C TYR A 37 3.78 -30.89 20.32
N ASP A 38 4.98 -30.37 20.50
CA ASP A 38 6.21 -31.15 20.65
C ASP A 38 6.39 -31.74 22.07
N GLY A 39 5.45 -31.51 22.99
CA GLY A 39 5.52 -31.97 24.37
C GLY A 39 6.65 -31.34 25.19
N LYS A 40 7.22 -30.21 24.74
CA LYS A 40 8.26 -29.46 25.45
C LYS A 40 7.72 -28.70 26.65
N VAL A 41 6.43 -28.35 26.61
CA VAL A 41 5.69 -27.75 27.73
C VAL A 41 4.31 -28.41 27.87
N PRO A 42 3.68 -28.36 29.06
CA PRO A 42 2.36 -28.93 29.27
C PRO A 42 1.30 -28.30 28.37
N HIS A 43 0.28 -29.08 28.00
CA HIS A 43 -0.89 -28.55 27.29
C HIS A 43 -1.55 -27.41 28.08
N GLY A 44 -1.89 -26.32 27.39
CA GLY A 44 -2.41 -25.09 28.00
C GLY A 44 -1.35 -24.15 28.57
N PHE A 45 -0.07 -24.53 28.55
CA PHE A 45 1.01 -23.63 28.97
C PHE A 45 1.37 -22.63 27.87
N ASN A 46 0.73 -21.45 27.90
CA ASN A 46 1.08 -20.33 27.03
C ASN A 46 1.14 -19.00 27.81
N PRO A 47 2.27 -18.68 28.46
CA PRO A 47 2.39 -17.45 29.23
C PRO A 47 2.29 -16.18 28.37
N ALA A 48 2.53 -16.26 27.06
CA ALA A 48 2.38 -15.12 26.16
C ALA A 48 0.90 -14.74 25.94
N GLU A 49 -0.04 -15.69 25.99
CA GLU A 49 -1.48 -15.41 25.88
C GLU A 49 -2.00 -14.58 27.06
N ALA A 50 -1.43 -14.77 28.25
CA ALA A 50 -1.80 -14.02 29.45
C ALA A 50 -1.27 -12.58 29.50
N THR A 51 -0.35 -12.20 28.60
CA THR A 51 0.14 -10.82 28.52
C THR A 51 -0.91 -9.87 27.91
N ARG A 52 -0.87 -8.59 28.30
CA ARG A 52 -1.73 -7.55 27.70
C ARG A 52 -1.44 -7.41 26.21
N LYS A 53 -2.49 -7.37 25.39
CA LYS A 53 -2.38 -7.19 23.94
C LYS A 53 -2.04 -5.73 23.61
N PRO A 54 -0.89 -5.44 22.96
CA PRO A 54 -0.60 -4.09 22.53
C PRO A 54 -1.59 -3.63 21.44
N VAL A 55 -2.17 -2.44 21.62
CA VAL A 55 -3.13 -1.84 20.69
C VAL A 55 -2.47 -0.67 19.97
N SER A 56 -2.15 -0.85 18.69
CA SER A 56 -1.63 0.22 17.84
C SER A 56 -2.76 0.93 17.10
N LYS A 57 -2.88 2.25 17.27
CA LYS A 57 -3.73 3.10 16.42
C LYS A 57 -3.01 3.40 15.11
N VAL A 58 -3.75 3.48 14.00
CA VAL A 58 -3.17 3.81 12.69
C VAL A 58 -2.95 5.32 12.62
N LYS A 59 -1.69 5.75 12.67
CA LYS A 59 -1.33 7.18 12.61
C LYS A 59 -1.35 7.75 11.20
N ARG A 60 -1.15 6.95 10.15
CA ARG A 60 -1.08 7.43 8.77
C ARG A 60 -2.40 7.98 8.25
N ARG A 61 -2.36 9.23 7.76
CA ARG A 61 -3.50 9.89 7.11
C ARG A 61 -3.66 9.48 5.65
N ARG A 62 -4.85 9.72 5.10
CA ARG A 62 -5.14 9.47 3.69
C ARG A 62 -4.50 10.53 2.80
N LEU A 63 -4.22 10.14 1.56
CA LEU A 63 -3.81 11.03 0.48
C LEU A 63 -5.05 11.62 -0.18
N THR A 64 -5.16 12.95 -0.26
CA THR A 64 -6.26 13.60 -1.00
C THR A 64 -5.94 13.67 -2.50
N LEU A 65 -6.94 13.93 -3.33
CA LEU A 65 -6.73 14.10 -4.77
C LEU A 65 -5.86 15.33 -5.06
N ASP A 66 -6.03 16.43 -4.33
CA ASP A 66 -5.26 17.66 -4.55
C ASP A 66 -3.80 17.47 -4.16
N GLU A 67 -3.53 16.78 -3.05
CA GLU A 67 -2.18 16.37 -2.68
C GLU A 67 -1.56 15.47 -3.74
N TRP A 68 -2.32 14.49 -4.25
CA TRP A 68 -1.86 13.63 -5.32
C TRP A 68 -1.50 14.44 -6.57
N LYS A 69 -2.35 15.40 -6.99
CA LYS A 69 -2.11 16.29 -8.14
C LYS A 69 -0.88 17.16 -7.93
N ALA A 70 -0.68 17.72 -6.74
CA ALA A 70 0.50 18.52 -6.39
C ALA A 70 1.79 17.68 -6.50
N ILE A 71 1.80 16.48 -5.90
CA ILE A 71 2.95 15.56 -5.97
C ILE A 71 3.20 15.13 -7.42
N TYR A 72 2.15 14.77 -8.17
CA TYR A 72 2.28 14.34 -9.55
C TYR A 72 2.81 15.46 -10.46
N GLY A 73 2.35 16.69 -10.26
CA GLY A 73 2.82 17.88 -10.98
C GLY A 73 4.30 18.18 -10.75
N ALA A 74 4.78 17.96 -9.52
CA ALA A 74 6.18 18.19 -9.14
C ALA A 74 7.11 16.98 -9.39
N ALA A 75 6.58 15.82 -9.81
CA ALA A 75 7.38 14.62 -10.05
C ALA A 75 8.20 14.77 -11.34
N ASP A 76 9.54 14.74 -11.20
CA ASP A 76 10.52 14.85 -12.29
C ASP A 76 10.86 13.49 -12.92
N LYS A 77 10.84 12.42 -12.13
CA LYS A 77 11.19 11.07 -12.61
C LYS A 77 10.05 10.45 -13.39
N HIS A 78 10.32 10.07 -14.64
CA HIS A 78 9.35 9.37 -15.50
C HIS A 78 8.77 8.13 -14.81
N TYR A 79 9.62 7.28 -14.22
CA TYR A 79 9.18 6.09 -13.50
C TYR A 79 8.23 6.39 -12.33
N LEU A 80 8.41 7.52 -11.64
CA LEU A 80 7.54 7.89 -10.52
C LEU A 80 6.18 8.29 -11.04
N ARG A 81 6.13 9.11 -12.10
CA ARG A 81 4.89 9.52 -12.77
C ARG A 81 4.11 8.31 -13.29
N ALA A 82 4.79 7.39 -13.98
CA ALA A 82 4.20 6.14 -14.46
C ALA A 82 3.64 5.30 -13.30
N ALA A 83 4.42 5.11 -12.24
CA ALA A 83 3.99 4.36 -11.06
C ALA A 83 2.77 5.00 -10.36
N MET A 84 2.73 6.33 -10.24
CA MET A 84 1.63 7.05 -9.62
C MET A 84 0.33 6.91 -10.43
N LEU A 85 0.41 7.11 -11.75
CA LEU A 85 -0.75 6.92 -12.63
C LEU A 85 -1.28 5.48 -12.57
N LEU A 86 -0.38 4.49 -12.68
CA LEU A 86 -0.77 3.08 -12.57
C LEU A 86 -1.39 2.75 -11.21
N ALA A 87 -0.82 3.27 -10.11
CA ALA A 87 -1.34 3.04 -8.77
C ALA A 87 -2.74 3.65 -8.59
N LEU A 88 -2.97 4.86 -9.10
CA LEU A 88 -4.26 5.53 -9.02
C LEU A 88 -5.33 4.86 -9.89
N ILE A 89 -4.99 4.49 -11.13
CA ILE A 89 -5.98 3.96 -12.08
C ILE A 89 -6.27 2.47 -11.88
N THR A 90 -5.31 1.68 -11.41
CA THR A 90 -5.51 0.23 -11.21
C THR A 90 -5.86 -0.13 -9.76
N GLY A 91 -5.56 0.76 -8.81
CA GLY A 91 -5.68 0.50 -7.38
C GLY A 91 -4.78 -0.64 -6.88
N GLN A 92 -3.78 -1.11 -7.64
CA GLN A 92 -2.95 -2.25 -7.25
C GLN A 92 -1.90 -1.90 -6.19
N ARG A 93 -1.36 -2.91 -5.50
CA ARG A 93 -0.34 -2.70 -4.47
C ARG A 93 0.97 -2.28 -5.12
N SER A 94 1.76 -1.45 -4.43
CA SER A 94 3.05 -0.98 -4.95
C SER A 94 3.98 -2.10 -5.43
N GLY A 95 3.99 -3.24 -4.72
CA GLY A 95 4.73 -4.43 -5.13
C GLY A 95 4.24 -5.04 -6.44
N ASP A 96 2.94 -4.99 -6.72
CA ASP A 96 2.39 -5.48 -7.97
C ASP A 96 2.64 -4.46 -9.09
N ILE A 97 2.51 -3.15 -8.82
CA ILE A 97 2.76 -2.05 -9.76
C ILE A 97 4.16 -2.12 -10.38
N VAL A 98 5.20 -2.27 -9.56
CA VAL A 98 6.58 -2.30 -10.07
C VAL A 98 6.91 -3.56 -10.88
N ASN A 99 6.09 -4.61 -10.76
CA ASN A 99 6.28 -5.88 -11.44
C ASN A 99 5.44 -6.04 -12.71
N MET A 100 4.54 -5.09 -13.01
CA MET A 100 3.71 -5.13 -14.22
C MET A 100 4.59 -5.05 -15.48
N LYS A 101 4.29 -5.90 -16.46
CA LYS A 101 5.01 -5.95 -17.74
C LYS A 101 4.09 -5.63 -18.92
N PHE A 102 4.66 -5.08 -19.99
CA PHE A 102 3.90 -4.81 -21.21
C PHE A 102 3.29 -6.10 -21.79
N SER A 103 3.95 -7.25 -21.60
CA SER A 103 3.47 -8.57 -21.98
C SER A 103 2.25 -9.07 -21.19
N ASP A 104 1.91 -8.42 -20.07
CA ASP A 104 0.76 -8.78 -19.25
C ASP A 104 -0.55 -8.19 -19.84
N ILE A 105 -0.43 -7.34 -20.86
CA ILE A 105 -1.56 -6.78 -21.59
C ILE A 105 -1.95 -7.74 -22.71
N LYS A 106 -3.17 -8.28 -22.63
CA LYS A 106 -3.71 -9.28 -23.58
C LYS A 106 -5.20 -9.05 -23.71
N HIS A 107 -5.75 -9.21 -24.91
CA HIS A 107 -7.20 -9.08 -25.16
C HIS A 107 -7.78 -7.80 -24.54
N ASP A 108 -7.08 -6.68 -24.74
CA ASP A 108 -7.47 -5.35 -24.26
C ASP A 108 -7.60 -5.21 -22.72
N ARG A 109 -6.87 -6.05 -21.98
CA ARG A 109 -6.87 -6.07 -20.52
C ARG A 109 -5.46 -6.22 -19.97
N LEU A 110 -5.17 -5.48 -18.90
CA LEU A 110 -3.97 -5.66 -18.08
C LEU A 110 -4.22 -6.81 -17.09
N HIS A 111 -3.47 -7.90 -17.22
CA HIS A 111 -3.57 -9.05 -16.33
C HIS A 111 -2.60 -8.90 -15.15
N VAL A 112 -3.11 -9.03 -13.93
CA VAL A 112 -2.32 -8.88 -12.70
C VAL A 112 -2.49 -10.13 -11.85
N VAL A 113 -1.37 -10.74 -11.47
CA VAL A 113 -1.32 -11.78 -10.44
C VAL A 113 -0.75 -11.15 -9.18
N GLN A 114 -1.59 -10.96 -8.17
CA GLN A 114 -1.20 -10.26 -6.95
C GLN A 114 -0.22 -11.10 -6.11
N SER A 115 0.96 -10.55 -5.85
CA SER A 115 2.04 -11.26 -5.16
C SER A 115 1.67 -11.67 -3.73
N LYS A 116 0.86 -10.84 -3.04
CA LYS A 116 0.50 -11.06 -1.64
C LYS A 116 -0.57 -12.14 -1.43
N THR A 117 -1.52 -12.26 -2.34
CA THR A 117 -2.75 -13.06 -2.15
C THR A 117 -2.94 -14.13 -3.22
N GLY A 118 -2.19 -14.07 -4.32
CA GLY A 118 -2.37 -14.94 -5.49
C GLY A 118 -3.61 -14.59 -6.33
N ALA A 119 -4.36 -13.54 -6.01
CA ALA A 119 -5.55 -13.14 -6.75
C ALA A 119 -5.18 -12.77 -8.19
N LYS A 120 -5.98 -13.24 -9.16
CA LYS A 120 -5.81 -12.95 -10.58
C LYS A 120 -6.89 -11.99 -11.04
N ILE A 121 -6.51 -10.87 -11.63
CA ILE A 121 -7.41 -9.79 -12.04
C ILE A 121 -7.07 -9.39 -13.46
N ALA A 122 -8.08 -9.14 -14.29
CA ALA A 122 -7.92 -8.63 -15.65
C ALA A 122 -8.63 -7.28 -15.79
N ILE A 123 -7.84 -6.20 -15.74
CA ILE A 123 -8.34 -4.82 -15.70
C ILE A 123 -8.51 -4.31 -17.14
N PRO A 124 -9.71 -3.87 -17.58
CA PRO A 124 -9.90 -3.36 -18.94
C PRO A 124 -9.08 -2.09 -19.18
N LEU A 125 -8.46 -1.98 -20.35
CA LEU A 125 -7.68 -0.78 -20.71
C LEU A 125 -8.56 0.48 -20.83
N ASP A 126 -9.86 0.31 -21.04
CA ASP A 126 -10.83 1.41 -21.08
C ASP A 126 -11.26 1.88 -19.68
N LEU A 127 -10.77 1.27 -18.60
CA LEU A 127 -11.00 1.77 -17.25
C LEU A 127 -10.52 3.23 -17.15
N LYS A 128 -11.44 4.15 -16.88
CA LYS A 128 -11.20 5.59 -16.82
C LYS A 128 -11.27 6.10 -15.40
N CYS A 129 -10.27 6.85 -14.97
CA CYS A 129 -10.33 7.68 -13.77
C CYS A 129 -10.81 9.07 -14.16
N ALA A 130 -12.01 9.46 -13.73
CA ALA A 130 -12.67 10.70 -14.17
C ALA A 130 -11.90 11.95 -13.72
N GLU A 131 -11.34 11.91 -12.52
CA GLU A 131 -10.70 13.02 -11.81
C GLU A 131 -9.37 13.47 -12.40
N ILE A 132 -8.72 12.57 -13.14
CA ILE A 132 -7.53 12.86 -13.94
C ILE A 132 -7.82 12.80 -15.45
N ASN A 133 -9.06 12.49 -15.84
CA ASN A 133 -9.53 12.32 -17.21
C ASN A 133 -8.62 11.42 -18.07
N MET A 134 -8.25 10.26 -17.55
CA MET A 134 -7.38 9.31 -18.24
C MET A 134 -7.91 7.88 -18.17
N THR A 135 -7.72 7.15 -19.25
CA THR A 135 -7.92 5.70 -19.37
C THR A 135 -6.65 4.95 -19.02
N LEU A 136 -6.77 3.69 -18.60
CA LEU A 136 -5.62 2.82 -18.37
C LEU A 136 -4.79 2.66 -19.66
N ARG A 137 -5.42 2.67 -20.84
CA ARG A 137 -4.75 2.68 -22.14
C ARG A 137 -3.79 3.86 -22.29
N GLU A 138 -4.25 5.07 -21.99
CA GLU A 138 -3.43 6.29 -22.07
C GLU A 138 -2.30 6.23 -21.04
N VAL A 139 -2.58 5.76 -19.81
CA VAL A 139 -1.55 5.56 -18.78
C VAL A 139 -0.48 4.56 -19.25
N VAL A 140 -0.86 3.43 -19.83
CA VAL A 140 0.08 2.45 -20.41
C VAL A 140 0.91 3.09 -21.53
N SER A 141 0.31 3.92 -22.36
CA SER A 141 1.04 4.66 -23.40
C SER A 141 2.08 5.60 -22.79
N MET A 142 1.75 6.31 -21.71
CA MET A 142 2.67 7.18 -20.99
C MET A 142 3.80 6.44 -20.27
N CYS A 143 3.60 5.16 -19.94
CA CYS A 143 4.65 4.30 -19.40
C CYS A 143 5.74 3.98 -20.44
N ARG A 144 5.46 4.14 -21.74
CA ARG A 144 6.47 3.99 -22.78
C ARG A 144 7.29 5.26 -22.92
N ASP A 145 8.59 5.09 -23.04
CA ASP A 145 9.54 6.14 -23.36
C ASP A 145 10.48 5.65 -24.50
N ARG A 146 11.66 6.25 -24.63
CA ARG A 146 12.67 5.83 -25.62
C ARG A 146 13.53 4.64 -25.13
N THR A 147 13.26 4.14 -23.94
CA THR A 147 14.02 3.10 -23.27
C THR A 147 13.38 1.74 -23.51
N LEU A 148 14.18 0.77 -23.98
CA LEU A 148 13.68 -0.59 -24.15
C LEU A 148 13.52 -1.25 -22.77
N SER A 149 12.29 -1.55 -22.38
CA SER A 149 11.97 -2.25 -21.14
C SER A 149 10.81 -3.22 -21.30
N ARG A 150 10.85 -4.31 -20.53
CA ARG A 150 9.70 -5.21 -20.37
C ARG A 150 8.69 -4.70 -19.33
N TYR A 151 9.10 -3.84 -18.40
CA TYR A 151 8.30 -3.38 -17.29
C TYR A 151 7.58 -2.08 -17.62
N LEU A 152 6.34 -1.90 -17.16
CA LEU A 152 5.65 -0.61 -17.32
C LEU A 152 6.34 0.48 -16.49
N VAL A 153 6.90 0.13 -15.34
CA VAL A 153 7.66 1.04 -14.48
C VAL A 153 9.12 0.62 -14.50
N HIS A 154 9.96 1.42 -15.12
CA HIS A 154 11.39 1.15 -15.30
C HIS A 154 12.21 2.44 -15.24
N TYR A 155 13.52 2.31 -15.04
CA TYR A 155 14.44 3.44 -15.10
C TYR A 155 14.67 3.86 -16.56
N ASP A 156 14.61 5.16 -16.84
CA ASP A 156 14.82 5.76 -18.17
C ASP A 156 16.30 6.09 -18.45
N LYS A 157 17.15 6.03 -17.41
CA LYS A 157 18.57 6.41 -17.47
C LYS A 157 19.41 5.48 -16.61
N ASN A 158 20.70 5.37 -16.96
CA ASN A 158 21.68 4.69 -16.12
C ASN A 158 21.93 5.48 -14.83
N VAL A 159 21.85 4.82 -13.68
CA VAL A 159 22.13 5.43 -12.36
C VAL A 159 22.93 4.44 -11.51
N ALA A 160 24.19 4.78 -11.23
CA ALA A 160 25.12 3.89 -10.53
C ALA A 160 25.19 2.49 -11.18
N ARG A 161 24.68 1.45 -10.51
CA ARG A 161 24.64 0.06 -11.01
C ARG A 161 23.37 -0.29 -11.78
N ILE A 162 22.40 0.62 -11.83
CA ILE A 162 21.10 0.45 -12.48
C ILE A 162 21.23 0.90 -13.93
N LYS A 163 20.79 0.07 -14.87
CA LYS A 163 20.75 0.39 -16.31
C LYS A 163 19.38 0.93 -16.70
N ALA A 164 19.35 1.73 -17.76
CA ALA A 164 18.11 2.09 -18.42
C ALA A 164 17.37 0.81 -18.85
N GLY A 165 16.07 0.74 -18.55
CA GLY A 165 15.21 -0.41 -18.78
C GLY A 165 15.09 -1.37 -17.60
N ASP A 166 15.92 -1.21 -16.56
CA ASP A 166 15.82 -2.03 -15.33
C ASP A 166 14.54 -1.71 -14.55
N PRO A 167 13.97 -2.70 -13.83
CA PRO A 167 12.79 -2.48 -13.00
C PRO A 167 13.08 -1.54 -11.84
N VAL A 168 12.07 -0.77 -11.44
CA VAL A 168 12.12 0.04 -10.23
C VAL A 168 11.72 -0.78 -9.01
N THR A 169 12.29 -0.48 -7.85
CA THR A 169 11.90 -1.14 -6.59
C THR A 169 10.79 -0.38 -5.87
N VAL A 170 10.02 -1.10 -5.03
CA VAL A 170 9.03 -0.48 -4.12
C VAL A 170 9.68 0.56 -3.20
N HIS A 171 10.90 0.29 -2.75
CA HIS A 171 11.66 1.22 -1.92
C HIS A 171 11.97 2.52 -2.68
N SER A 172 12.43 2.40 -3.92
CA SER A 172 12.75 3.56 -4.77
C SER A 172 11.52 4.44 -5.02
N ILE A 173 10.38 3.87 -5.46
CA ILE A 173 9.16 4.68 -5.67
C ILE A 173 8.66 5.30 -4.36
N GLY A 174 8.75 4.60 -3.23
CA GLY A 174 8.31 5.11 -1.94
C GLY A 174 9.17 6.28 -1.45
N ARG A 175 10.50 6.16 -1.59
CA ARG A 175 11.47 7.21 -1.22
C ARG A 175 11.32 8.43 -2.12
N THR A 176 11.22 8.25 -3.44
CA THR A 176 11.09 9.37 -4.38
C THR A 176 9.74 10.07 -4.20
N PHE A 177 8.65 9.33 -4.01
CA PHE A 177 7.34 9.90 -3.68
C PHE A 177 7.39 10.76 -2.42
N ALA A 178 7.98 10.25 -1.33
CA ALA A 178 8.12 11.01 -0.08
C ALA A 178 8.96 12.28 -0.29
N GLY A 179 10.08 12.18 -1.02
CA GLY A 179 10.90 13.35 -1.33
C GLY A 179 10.19 14.41 -2.17
N VAL A 180 9.30 14.02 -3.10
CA VAL A 180 8.48 14.97 -3.87
C VAL A 180 7.38 15.57 -3.00
N ARG A 181 6.70 14.75 -2.17
CA ARG A 181 5.71 15.21 -1.18
C ARG A 181 6.29 16.28 -0.26
N ASP A 182 7.47 16.04 0.28
CA ASP A 182 8.12 16.97 1.20
C ASP A 182 8.51 18.28 0.48
N LYS A 183 8.93 18.21 -0.80
CA LYS A 183 9.24 19.39 -1.63
C LYS A 183 8.03 20.26 -1.94
N VAL A 184 6.85 19.67 -2.12
CA VAL A 184 5.62 20.45 -2.38
C VAL A 184 4.97 21.00 -1.11
N GLY A 185 5.62 20.84 0.05
CA GLY A 185 5.17 21.43 1.31
C GLY A 185 3.96 20.75 1.94
N ILE A 186 3.67 19.49 1.59
CA ILE A 186 2.59 18.73 2.22
C ILE A 186 3.03 18.34 3.63
N THR A 187 2.44 19.00 4.62
CA THR A 187 2.66 18.77 6.05
C THR A 187 1.47 18.03 6.68
N ALA A 188 1.62 17.65 7.95
CA ALA A 188 0.54 17.17 8.79
C ALA A 188 0.27 18.27 9.81
N GLU A 189 -0.97 18.78 9.86
CA GLU A 189 -1.39 19.73 10.89
C GLU A 189 -1.63 19.03 12.23
N ASP A 190 -1.84 17.71 12.18
CA ASP A 190 -2.02 16.81 13.31
C ASP A 190 -0.76 15.95 13.54
N ASN A 191 -0.64 15.33 14.72
CA ASN A 191 0.42 14.37 15.07
C ASN A 191 0.39 13.06 14.23
N ARG A 192 -0.23 13.07 13.04
CA ARG A 192 -0.37 11.92 12.15
C ARG A 192 0.82 11.79 11.23
N GLU A 193 1.03 10.57 10.75
CA GLU A 193 2.04 10.30 9.73
C GLU A 193 1.53 10.75 8.36
N LEU A 194 2.40 11.44 7.61
CA LEU A 194 2.15 11.86 6.24
C LEU A 194 1.80 10.68 5.31
N PRO A 195 0.98 10.91 4.26
CA PRO A 195 0.61 9.88 3.31
C PRO A 195 1.84 9.37 2.56
N THR A 196 1.85 8.07 2.29
CA THR A 196 2.93 7.41 1.53
C THR A 196 2.40 7.00 0.17
N PHE A 197 3.28 6.55 -0.74
CA PHE A 197 2.88 6.02 -2.05
C PHE A 197 1.75 4.97 -1.94
N TYR A 198 1.71 4.21 -0.84
CA TYR A 198 0.69 3.21 -0.56
C TYR A 198 -0.74 3.76 -0.49
N GLU A 199 -0.92 5.01 -0.06
CA GLU A 199 -2.25 5.61 0.09
C GLU A 199 -2.94 5.90 -1.24
N GLN A 200 -2.22 5.82 -2.37
CA GLN A 200 -2.82 5.87 -3.70
C GLN A 200 -3.81 4.72 -3.94
N ARG A 201 -3.60 3.55 -3.32
CA ARG A 201 -4.58 2.46 -3.37
C ARG A 201 -5.89 2.88 -2.71
N SER A 202 -5.85 3.51 -1.53
CA SER A 202 -7.08 4.01 -0.88
C SER A 202 -7.73 5.12 -1.69
N LEU A 203 -6.94 6.08 -2.20
CA LEU A 203 -7.43 7.16 -3.05
C LEU A 203 -8.15 6.61 -4.29
N SER A 204 -7.52 5.69 -5.02
CA SER A 204 -8.11 4.98 -6.16
C SER A 204 -9.48 4.40 -5.84
N GLY A 205 -9.60 3.67 -4.72
CA GLY A 205 -10.88 3.07 -4.33
C GLY A 205 -11.95 4.09 -3.99
N ARG A 206 -11.59 5.17 -3.29
CA ARG A 206 -12.56 6.22 -2.94
C ARG A 206 -13.12 6.89 -4.20
N LEU A 207 -12.25 7.29 -5.13
CA LEU A 207 -12.66 7.85 -6.42
C LEU A 207 -13.56 6.87 -7.20
N TYR A 208 -13.15 5.61 -7.34
CA TYR A 208 -13.93 4.64 -8.09
C TYR A 208 -15.27 4.28 -7.46
N LYS A 209 -15.35 4.29 -6.13
CA LYS A 209 -16.62 4.07 -5.42
C LYS A 209 -17.63 5.17 -5.71
N GLU A 210 -17.18 6.43 -5.79
CA GLU A 210 -18.03 7.57 -6.14
C GLU A 210 -18.64 7.43 -7.54
N HIS A 211 -17.95 6.76 -8.46
CA HIS A 211 -18.45 6.44 -9.82
C HIS A 211 -19.11 5.06 -9.95
N GLY A 212 -19.41 4.38 -8.83
CA GLY A 212 -20.12 3.10 -8.84
C GLY A 212 -19.33 1.91 -9.40
N ILE A 213 -18.01 2.00 -9.51
CA ILE A 213 -17.16 0.89 -9.95
C ILE A 213 -16.96 -0.09 -8.80
N ASP A 214 -17.00 -1.40 -9.09
CA ASP A 214 -16.75 -2.46 -8.10
C ASP A 214 -15.27 -2.49 -7.68
N VAL A 215 -14.97 -1.72 -6.62
CA VAL A 215 -13.64 -1.62 -6.04
C VAL A 215 -13.19 -2.94 -5.39
N GLN A 216 -14.11 -3.75 -4.87
CA GLN A 216 -13.78 -5.04 -4.26
C GLN A 216 -13.20 -5.98 -5.32
N MET A 217 -13.87 -6.05 -6.49
CA MET A 217 -13.41 -6.83 -7.64
C MET A 217 -12.10 -6.27 -8.20
N LEU A 218 -12.01 -4.95 -8.39
CA LEU A 218 -10.78 -4.28 -8.87
C LEU A 218 -9.56 -4.60 -7.99
N TRP A 219 -9.76 -4.75 -6.69
CA TRP A 219 -8.71 -5.07 -5.74
C TRP A 219 -8.47 -6.55 -5.50
N GLY A 220 -9.32 -7.44 -6.04
CA GLY A 220 -9.27 -8.88 -5.82
C GLY A 220 -9.51 -9.26 -4.36
N HIS A 221 -10.32 -8.49 -3.64
CA HIS A 221 -10.67 -8.77 -2.26
C HIS A 221 -11.80 -9.81 -2.20
N LYS A 222 -11.62 -10.86 -1.38
CA LYS A 222 -12.64 -11.90 -1.19
C LYS A 222 -13.87 -11.40 -0.43
N THR A 223 -13.71 -10.42 0.46
CA THR A 223 -14.76 -9.92 1.35
C THR A 223 -14.82 -8.40 1.35
N ALA A 224 -16.04 -7.85 1.48
CA ALA A 224 -16.30 -6.41 1.49
C ALA A 224 -15.57 -5.68 2.64
N LYS A 225 -15.50 -6.32 3.82
CA LYS A 225 -14.81 -5.80 5.02
C LYS A 225 -13.36 -5.38 4.74
N MET A 226 -12.65 -6.09 3.86
CA MET A 226 -11.28 -5.72 3.49
C MET A 226 -11.23 -4.46 2.64
N SER A 227 -12.25 -4.19 1.83
CA SER A 227 -12.36 -2.98 1.01
C SER A 227 -12.80 -1.78 1.85
N GLU A 228 -13.75 -1.95 2.77
CA GLU A 228 -14.23 -0.91 3.70
C GLU A 228 -13.07 -0.22 4.43
N LEU A 229 -12.08 -0.98 4.90
CA LEU A 229 -10.89 -0.44 5.58
C LEU A 229 -10.05 0.52 4.73
N TYR A 230 -10.07 0.38 3.40
CA TYR A 230 -9.37 1.30 2.49
C TYR A 230 -10.25 2.45 2.04
N LEU A 231 -11.57 2.28 2.05
CA LEU A 231 -12.55 3.27 1.64
C LEU A 231 -12.85 4.28 2.76
N ASP A 232 -12.58 3.90 4.01
CA ASP A 232 -12.58 4.79 5.17
C ASP A 232 -11.57 5.94 4.98
N ASP A 233 -12.08 7.17 4.96
CA ASP A 233 -11.31 8.41 4.84
C ASP A 233 -10.47 8.71 6.08
N ARG A 234 -10.76 8.04 7.20
CA ARG A 234 -10.16 8.28 8.52
C ARG A 234 -10.19 9.76 8.87
N SER A 235 -11.25 10.44 8.47
CA SER A 235 -11.54 11.80 8.89
C SER A 235 -11.84 11.79 10.38
N ASP A 236 -11.30 12.77 11.10
CA ASP A 236 -11.66 13.04 12.50
C ASP A 236 -12.74 14.15 12.56
N GLU A 237 -13.35 14.49 11.42
CA GLU A 237 -14.44 15.45 11.36
C GLU A 237 -15.72 14.88 11.96
N TRP A 238 -16.50 15.77 12.58
CA TRP A 238 -17.80 15.43 13.13
C TRP A 238 -18.75 14.97 12.01
N GLN A 239 -19.39 13.82 12.23
CA GLN A 239 -20.50 13.39 11.38
C GLN A 239 -21.71 14.28 11.66
N VAL A 240 -21.98 15.22 10.77
CA VAL A 240 -23.16 16.08 10.83
C VAL A 240 -24.34 15.30 10.25
N ILE A 241 -25.32 14.99 11.09
CA ILE A 241 -26.57 14.35 10.66
C ILE A 241 -27.44 15.44 10.01
N ALA A 242 -27.62 15.37 8.69
CA ALA A 242 -28.60 16.21 7.99
C ALA A 242 -30.02 15.74 8.37
N LEU A 243 -30.87 16.67 8.79
CA LEU A 243 -32.31 16.46 9.03
C LEU A 243 -33.11 16.63 7.75
#